data_AF-W1XRB5-F1
#
_entry.id   AF-W1XRB5-F1
#
_cell.length_a   1.000
_cell.length_b   1.000
_cell.length_c   1.000
_cell.angle_alpha   90.00
_cell.angle_beta   90.00
_cell.angle_gamma   90.00
#
_symmetry.space_group_name_H-M   'P 1'
#
loop_
_entity.id
_entity.type
_entity.pdbx_description
1 polymer ?
#
loop_
_entity_poly.entity_id
_entity_poly.type
_entity_poly.pdbx_seq_one_letter_code
_entity_poly.pdbx_strand_id
1 'polypeptide(L)'
;VGATNAVNLTDGLDGLAGGTSAVAAIAFSVIGLMAASMTNSIGAESVAYFGAIIAAVCLGFLVYNVNPAKVFMGDTGSLALGGAFAAMAILTKTELLLVVIGGIFVM
;
A
#
# COMPACT_ATOMS: atom_id res chain seq x y z
N VAL A 1 -3.34 -8.25 10.19
CA VAL A 1 -2.68 -9.58 10.07
C VAL A 1 -2.85 -10.18 8.68
N GLY A 2 -4.06 -10.26 8.10
CA GLY A 2 -4.22 -10.74 6.72
C GLY A 2 -3.43 -9.92 5.69
N ALA A 3 -3.62 -8.59 5.68
CA ALA A 3 -2.93 -7.69 4.75
C ALA A 3 -1.40 -7.67 4.92
N THR A 4 -0.88 -7.77 6.15
CA THR A 4 0.56 -7.84 6.41
C THR A 4 1.18 -9.09 5.81
N ASN A 5 0.52 -10.23 5.96
CA ASN A 5 1.01 -11.49 5.42
C ASN A 5 0.87 -11.56 3.90
N ALA A 6 -0.19 -10.95 3.35
CA ALA A 6 -0.39 -10.85 1.91
C ALA A 6 0.76 -10.08 1.23
N VAL A 7 1.08 -8.87 1.71
CA VAL A 7 2.19 -8.08 1.15
C VAL A 7 3.53 -8.82 1.31
N ASN A 8 3.72 -9.56 2.41
CA ASN A 8 4.93 -10.36 2.59
C ASN A 8 5.06 -11.51 1.58
N LEU A 9 3.94 -12.14 1.20
CA LEU A 9 3.94 -13.20 0.19
C LEU A 9 4.38 -12.67 -1.20
N THR A 10 4.08 -11.41 -1.52
CA THR A 10 4.45 -10.76 -2.78
C THR A 10 5.93 -10.38 -2.89
N ASP A 11 6.67 -10.38 -1.77
CA ASP A 11 8.08 -9.95 -1.71
C ASP A 11 9.08 -11.02 -2.19
N GLY A 12 8.61 -12.08 -2.87
CA GLY A 12 9.45 -13.16 -3.38
C GLY A 12 10.15 -12.88 -4.72
N LEU A 13 9.85 -11.74 -5.38
CA LEU A 13 10.36 -11.39 -6.71
C LEU A 13 10.82 -9.94 -6.79
N ASP A 14 11.92 -9.70 -7.51
CA ASP A 14 12.51 -8.38 -7.75
C ASP A 14 11.49 -7.39 -8.34
N GLY A 15 11.27 -6.29 -7.64
CA GLY A 15 10.39 -5.20 -8.07
C GLY A 15 8.89 -5.47 -7.88
N LEU A 16 8.49 -6.69 -7.52
CA LEU A 16 7.07 -7.04 -7.46
C LEU A 16 6.38 -6.42 -6.24
N ALA A 17 6.90 -6.62 -5.03
CA ALA A 17 6.31 -6.04 -3.82
C ALA A 17 6.31 -4.52 -3.82
N GLY A 18 7.42 -3.89 -4.26
CA GLY A 18 7.50 -2.43 -4.39
C GLY A 18 6.48 -1.88 -5.40
N GLY A 19 6.38 -2.52 -6.57
CA GLY A 19 5.50 -2.06 -7.65
C GLY A 19 4.02 -2.22 -7.30
N THR A 20 3.62 -3.40 -6.83
CA THR A 20 2.24 -3.69 -6.41
C THR A 20 1.82 -2.80 -5.24
N SER A 21 2.71 -2.56 -4.28
CA SER A 21 2.45 -1.67 -3.15
C SER A 21 2.29 -0.21 -3.57
N ALA A 22 3.08 0.26 -4.55
CA ALA A 22 2.90 1.60 -5.09
C ALA A 22 1.51 1.77 -5.72
N VAL A 23 1.04 0.79 -6.49
CA VAL A 23 -0.30 0.80 -7.09
C VAL A 23 -1.39 0.79 -6.03
N ALA A 24 -1.29 -0.07 -5.01
CA ALA A 24 -2.25 -0.11 -3.90
C ALA A 24 -2.28 1.22 -3.11
N ALA A 25 -1.12 1.83 -2.88
CA ALA A 25 -1.00 3.10 -2.17
C ALA A 25 -1.63 4.26 -2.96
N ILE A 26 -1.48 4.28 -4.29
CA ILE A 26 -2.16 5.25 -5.16
C ILE A 26 -3.68 5.07 -5.07
N ALA A 27 -4.17 3.82 -5.10
CA ALA A 27 -5.60 3.55 -4.96
C ALA A 27 -6.14 4.09 -3.63
N PHE A 28 -5.48 3.81 -2.50
CA PHE A 28 -5.86 4.35 -1.20
C PHE A 28 -5.75 5.87 -1.10
N SER A 29 -4.78 6.49 -1.79
CA SER A 29 -4.69 7.94 -1.88
C SER A 29 -5.92 8.54 -2.55
N VAL A 30 -6.34 7.99 -3.70
CA VAL A 30 -7.54 8.42 -4.42
C VAL A 30 -8.81 8.21 -3.59
N ILE A 31 -8.92 7.06 -2.91
CA ILE A 31 -10.05 6.77 -2.00
C ILE A 31 -10.10 7.79 -0.86
N GLY A 32 -8.95 8.11 -0.26
CA GLY A 32 -8.85 9.15 0.77
C GLY A 32 -9.34 10.51 0.28
N LEU A 33 -8.93 10.93 -0.92
CA LEU A 33 -9.37 12.19 -1.53
C LEU A 33 -10.89 12.23 -1.77
N MET A 34 -11.45 11.14 -2.30
CA MET A 34 -12.89 11.03 -2.54
C MET A 34 -13.67 11.06 -1.22
N ALA A 35 -13.23 10.28 -0.23
CA ALA A 35 -13.86 10.23 1.08
C ALA A 35 -13.78 11.58 1.81
N ALA A 36 -12.64 12.28 1.72
CA ALA A 36 -12.46 13.61 2.30
C ALA A 36 -13.41 14.62 1.65
N SER A 37 -13.56 14.59 0.32
CA SER A 37 -14.45 15.49 -0.41
C SER A 37 -15.92 15.29 -0.07
N MET A 38 -16.35 14.07 0.24
CA MET A 38 -17.74 13.77 0.60
C MET A 38 -18.08 14.05 2.07
N THR A 39 -17.10 13.91 2.97
CA THR A 39 -17.34 13.90 4.41
C THR A 39 -16.70 15.07 5.16
N ASN A 40 -15.82 15.85 4.51
CA ASN A 40 -14.94 16.83 5.16
C ASN A 40 -14.19 16.25 6.38
N SER A 41 -13.85 14.97 6.31
CA SER A 41 -13.14 14.26 7.38
C SER A 41 -11.63 14.44 7.26
N ILE A 42 -11.02 15.01 8.30
CA ILE A 42 -9.55 15.11 8.44
C ILE A 42 -8.89 13.73 8.39
N GLY A 43 -9.57 12.69 8.88
CA GLY A 43 -9.06 11.32 8.82
C GLY A 43 -8.93 10.80 7.39
N ALA A 44 -9.92 11.08 6.53
CA ALA A 44 -9.88 10.68 5.13
C ALA A 44 -8.83 11.48 4.33
N GLU A 45 -8.68 12.78 4.64
CA GLU A 45 -7.64 13.64 4.05
C GLU A 45 -6.23 13.15 4.44
N SER A 46 -6.05 12.72 5.68
CA SER A 46 -4.78 12.15 6.15
C SER A 46 -4.42 10.88 5.38
N VAL A 47 -5.41 10.03 5.06
CA VAL A 47 -5.19 8.83 4.23
C VAL A 47 -4.78 9.20 2.81
N ALA A 48 -5.36 10.26 2.24
CA ALA A 48 -4.98 10.74 0.91
C ALA A 48 -3.48 11.06 0.82
N TYR A 49 -2.99 11.90 1.73
CA TYR A 49 -1.58 12.28 1.77
C TYR A 49 -0.67 11.11 2.13
N PHE A 50 -1.06 10.30 3.11
CA PHE A 50 -0.27 9.15 3.52
C PHE A 50 -0.12 8.10 2.40
N GLY A 51 -1.20 7.81 1.68
CA GLY A 51 -1.16 6.94 0.50
C GLY A 51 -0.25 7.48 -0.61
N ALA A 52 -0.27 8.79 -0.87
CA ALA A 52 0.62 9.42 -1.84
C ALA A 52 2.09 9.33 -1.44
N ILE A 53 2.40 9.52 -0.14
CA ILE A 53 3.75 9.37 0.41
C ILE A 53 4.23 7.92 0.27
N ILE A 54 3.40 6.93 0.65
CA ILE A 54 3.76 5.51 0.49
C ILE A 54 4.02 5.19 -0.98
N ALA A 55 3.18 5.65 -1.89
CA ALA A 55 3.40 5.45 -3.33
C ALA A 55 4.76 6.00 -3.77
N ALA A 56 5.09 7.24 -3.39
CA ALA A 56 6.38 7.85 -3.72
C ALA A 56 7.57 7.08 -3.12
N VAL A 57 7.46 6.63 -1.87
CA VAL A 57 8.49 5.83 -1.20
C VAL A 57 8.68 4.48 -1.89
N CYS A 58 7.60 3.78 -2.24
CA CYS A 58 7.65 2.52 -2.98
C CYS A 58 8.29 2.69 -4.36
N LEU A 59 7.96 3.78 -5.08
CA LEU A 59 8.58 4.09 -6.38
C LEU A 59 10.07 4.42 -6.23
N GLY A 60 10.47 5.16 -5.19
CA GLY A 60 11.87 5.43 -4.89
C GLY A 60 12.65 4.16 -4.52
N PHE A 61 12.05 3.28 -3.74
CA PHE A 61 12.60 1.95 -3.43
C PHE A 61 12.75 1.08 -4.68
N LEU A 62 11.78 1.12 -5.60
CA LEU A 62 11.78 0.32 -6.83
C LEU A 62 13.04 0.54 -7.68
N VAL A 63 13.62 1.75 -7.67
CA VAL A 63 14.88 2.06 -8.37
C VAL A 63 16.03 1.14 -7.92
N TYR A 64 16.01 0.69 -6.67
CA TYR A 64 17.01 -0.20 -6.08
C TYR A 64 16.60 -1.68 -6.06
N ASN A 65 15.30 -1.96 -6.23
CA ASN A 65 14.71 -3.28 -6.15
C ASN A 65 14.33 -3.88 -7.52
N VAL A 66 14.37 -3.09 -8.60
CA VAL A 66 14.16 -3.59 -9.97
C VAL A 66 15.25 -4.58 -10.36
N ASN A 67 14.88 -5.65 -11.09
CA ASN A 67 15.77 -6.73 -11.47
C ASN A 67 17.01 -6.22 -12.26
N PRO A 68 18.24 -6.58 -11.84
CA PRO A 68 18.60 -7.39 -10.67
C PRO A 68 18.58 -6.57 -9.36
N ALA A 69 17.83 -7.03 -8.36
CA ALA A 69 17.65 -6.28 -7.11
C ALA A 69 18.95 -6.11 -6.32
N LYS A 70 19.17 -4.89 -5.83
CA LYS A 70 20.32 -4.53 -4.97
C LYS A 70 19.93 -4.40 -3.50
N VAL A 71 18.67 -4.05 -3.26
CA VAL A 71 18.08 -3.90 -1.93
C VAL A 71 16.76 -4.68 -1.92
N PHE A 72 16.56 -5.47 -0.88
CA PHE A 72 15.35 -6.27 -0.68
C PHE A 72 14.46 -5.60 0.39
N MET A 73 13.15 -5.76 0.25
CA MET A 73 12.18 -5.13 1.15
C MET A 73 12.21 -5.85 2.51
N GLY A 74 12.13 -7.17 2.49
CA GLY A 74 12.14 -8.03 3.66
C GLY A 74 10.90 -7.85 4.54
N ASP A 75 10.81 -8.67 5.59
CA ASP A 75 9.68 -8.68 6.53
C ASP A 75 9.41 -7.31 7.17
N THR A 76 10.46 -6.56 7.46
CA THR A 76 10.34 -5.23 8.08
C THR A 76 9.52 -4.28 7.20
N GLY A 77 9.81 -4.25 5.90
CA GLY A 77 9.11 -3.37 4.97
C GLY A 77 7.74 -3.91 4.59
N SER A 78 7.64 -5.21 4.27
CA SER A 78 6.41 -5.83 3.79
C SER A 78 5.31 -5.85 4.86
N LEU A 79 5.64 -6.16 6.11
CA LEU A 79 4.68 -6.14 7.22
C LEU A 79 4.26 -4.70 7.55
N ALA A 80 5.19 -3.74 7.49
CA ALA A 80 4.86 -2.32 7.71
C ALA A 80 3.87 -1.82 6.64
N LEU A 81 4.09 -2.13 5.36
CA LEU A 81 3.19 -1.76 4.27
C LEU A 81 1.81 -2.40 4.41
N GLY A 82 1.72 -3.70 4.69
CA GLY A 82 0.42 -4.34 4.87
C GLY A 82 -0.34 -3.81 6.11
N GLY A 83 0.39 -3.36 7.14
CA GLY A 83 -0.19 -2.67 8.29
C GLY A 83 -0.73 -1.29 7.92
N ALA A 84 0.03 -0.54 7.11
CA ALA A 84 -0.39 0.75 6.57
C ALA A 84 -1.65 0.63 5.70
N PHE A 85 -1.73 -0.35 4.79
CA PHE A 85 -2.93 -0.58 3.99
C PHE A 85 -4.15 -0.94 4.84
N ALA A 86 -3.97 -1.78 5.87
CA ALA A 86 -5.05 -2.09 6.81
C ALA A 86 -5.54 -0.84 7.55
N ALA A 87 -4.63 0.02 8.02
CA ALA A 87 -5.00 1.26 8.70
C ALA A 87 -5.75 2.23 7.77
N MET A 88 -5.28 2.41 6.54
CA MET A 88 -5.95 3.28 5.55
C MET A 88 -7.36 2.78 5.21
N ALA A 89 -7.55 1.47 5.08
CA ALA A 89 -8.87 0.89 4.85
C ALA A 89 -9.85 1.13 6.01
N ILE A 90 -9.39 0.99 7.26
CA ILE A 90 -10.21 1.24 8.45
C ILE A 90 -10.59 2.72 8.56
N LEU A 91 -9.62 3.62 8.35
CA LEU A 91 -9.86 5.06 8.46
C LEU A 91 -10.80 5.60 7.37
N THR A 92 -10.85 4.94 6.21
CA THR A 92 -11.78 5.28 5.12
C THR A 92 -13.08 4.47 5.15
N LYS A 93 -13.23 3.51 6.07
CA LYS A 93 -14.35 2.54 6.12
C LYS A 93 -14.52 1.77 4.80
N THR A 94 -13.40 1.37 4.20
CA THR A 94 -13.34 0.62 2.93
C THR A 94 -12.73 -0.76 3.10
N GLU A 95 -13.00 -1.44 4.22
CA GLU A 95 -12.39 -2.72 4.60
C GLU A 95 -12.68 -3.83 3.58
N LEU A 96 -13.87 -3.84 2.98
CA LEU A 96 -14.20 -4.77 1.88
C LEU A 96 -13.37 -4.50 0.63
N LEU A 97 -13.06 -3.23 0.35
CA LEU A 97 -12.25 -2.84 -0.79
C LEU A 97 -10.79 -3.27 -0.61
N LEU A 98 -10.30 -3.31 0.63
CA LEU A 98 -8.97 -3.84 0.95
C LEU A 98 -8.83 -5.32 0.54
N VAL A 99 -9.89 -6.12 0.55
CA VAL A 99 -9.84 -7.50 0.07
C VAL A 99 -9.63 -7.54 -1.45
N VAL A 100 -10.29 -6.65 -2.18
CA VAL A 100 -10.16 -6.54 -3.65
C VAL A 100 -8.77 -6.04 -4.04
N ILE A 101 -8.33 -4.92 -3.44
CA ILE A 101 -7.00 -4.36 -3.67
C ILE A 101 -5.93 -5.34 -3.20
N GLY A 102 -6.15 -5.96 -2.05
CA GLY A 102 -5.23 -6.94 -1.45
C GLY A 102 -5.09 -8.23 -2.26
N GLY A 103 -6.01 -8.50 -3.19
CA GLY A 103 -5.92 -9.63 -4.12
C GLY A 103 -4.65 -9.59 -4.96
N ILE A 104 -4.13 -8.40 -5.31
CA ILE A 104 -2.90 -8.26 -6.11
C ILE A 104 -1.66 -8.80 -5.40
N PHE A 105 -1.70 -8.96 -4.06
CA PHE A 105 -0.59 -9.43 -3.27
C PHE A 105 -0.55 -10.97 -3.12
N VAL A 106 -1.65 -11.64 -3.47
CA VAL A 106 -1.85 -13.09 -3.23
C VAL A 106 -2.04 -13.88 -4.54
N MET A 107 -2.13 -13.20 -5.68
CA MET A 107 -2.20 -13.79 -7.02
C MET A 107 -0.82 -13.88 -7.66
#